data_AF-A0A1F7YIG5-F1
#
_entry.id   AF-A0A1F7YIG5-F1
#
_cell.length_a   1.000
_cell.length_b   1.000
_cell.length_c   1.000
_cell.angle_alpha   90.00
_cell.angle_beta   90.00
_cell.angle_gamma   90.00
#
_symmetry.space_group_name_H-M   'P 1'
#
loop_
_entity.id
_entity.type
_entity.pdbx_description
1 polymer ?
#
loop_
_entity_poly.entity_id
_entity_poly.type
_entity_poly.pdbx_seq_one_letter_code
_entity_poly.pdbx_strand_id
1 'polypeptide(L)'
;MAPQAALFKTFDLNLGKFTFSPTYWMAVAVVVLIFLLIITLAFVRRHYLEWSFKGTWVGLFIGIALTLILEGFLLLSGRTALTVFLGWKNPPKAIQNVLDSGRSKLISVLGVSSQIPASDASEKVDEKKIIEMYQSLTPQETKHLKLLICKP
;
A
#
# COMPACT_ATOMS: atom_id res chain seq x y z
N MET A 1 -30.36 -15.44 24.73
CA MET A 1 -29.84 -16.46 23.79
C MET A 1 -29.32 -15.75 22.54
N ALA A 2 -27.99 -15.74 22.39
CA ALA A 2 -27.12 -15.33 21.27
C ALA A 2 -27.52 -14.19 20.28
N PRO A 3 -27.34 -12.90 20.63
CA PRO A 3 -27.24 -11.82 19.63
C PRO A 3 -25.88 -11.82 18.87
N GLN A 4 -24.90 -12.61 19.33
CA GLN A 4 -23.53 -12.58 18.81
C GLN A 4 -23.38 -13.23 17.43
N ALA A 5 -24.28 -14.16 17.05
CA ALA A 5 -24.18 -14.89 15.78
C ALA A 5 -24.56 -14.04 14.55
N ALA A 6 -25.41 -13.02 14.72
CA ALA A 6 -25.85 -12.18 13.61
C ALA A 6 -24.77 -11.18 13.15
N LEU A 7 -23.90 -10.73 14.05
CA LEU A 7 -22.86 -9.74 13.76
C LEU A 7 -21.75 -10.26 12.84
N PHE A 8 -21.48 -11.57 12.88
CA PHE A 8 -20.46 -12.22 12.06
C PHE A 8 -21.02 -12.87 10.79
N LYS A 9 -22.32 -12.71 10.52
CA LYS A 9 -22.92 -13.23 9.30
C LYS A 9 -22.42 -12.42 8.10
N THR A 10 -22.05 -13.12 7.04
CA THR A 10 -21.64 -12.54 5.76
C THR A 10 -22.85 -12.45 4.84
N PHE A 11 -22.81 -11.52 3.89
CA PHE A 11 -23.81 -11.41 2.84
C PHE A 11 -23.11 -11.29 1.49
N ASP A 12 -23.56 -12.05 0.50
CA ASP A 12 -22.96 -12.06 -0.82
C ASP A 12 -23.52 -10.92 -1.68
N LEU A 13 -22.68 -9.91 -1.92
CA LEU A 13 -22.94 -8.87 -2.90
C LEU A 13 -22.33 -9.27 -4.24
N ASN A 14 -23.18 -9.54 -5.22
CA ASN A 14 -22.78 -9.77 -6.60
C ASN A 14 -22.93 -8.46 -7.39
N LEU A 15 -21.82 -7.76 -7.61
CA LEU A 15 -21.75 -6.56 -8.45
C LEU A 15 -21.17 -6.94 -9.82
N GLY A 16 -22.00 -7.52 -10.67
CA GLY A 16 -21.60 -7.96 -12.02
C GLY A 16 -20.51 -9.05 -11.97
N LYS A 17 -19.26 -8.67 -12.21
CA LYS A 17 -18.09 -9.58 -12.19
C LYS A 17 -17.37 -9.66 -10.83
N PHE A 18 -17.77 -8.83 -9.86
CA PHE A 18 -17.13 -8.82 -8.55
C PHE A 18 -18.07 -9.43 -7.51
N THR A 19 -17.59 -10.47 -6.83
CA THR A 19 -18.28 -11.13 -5.72
C THR A 19 -17.59 -10.71 -4.43
N PHE A 20 -18.33 -10.01 -3.56
CA PHE A 20 -17.83 -9.59 -2.27
C PHE A 20 -18.76 -10.12 -1.18
N SER A 21 -18.18 -10.77 -0.17
CA SER A 21 -18.91 -11.33 0.97
C SER A 21 -18.56 -10.58 2.27
N PRO A 22 -18.88 -9.28 2.39
CA PRO A 22 -18.58 -8.54 3.61
C PRO A 22 -19.43 -9.04 4.79
N THR A 23 -18.83 -8.97 5.98
CA THR A 23 -19.53 -9.19 7.25
C THR A 23 -20.39 -7.97 7.59
N TYR A 24 -21.55 -8.15 8.22
CA TYR A 24 -22.41 -7.02 8.64
C TYR A 24 -21.67 -5.97 9.47
N TRP A 25 -20.78 -6.39 10.38
CA TRP A 25 -19.96 -5.48 11.16
C TRP A 25 -19.03 -4.62 10.31
N MET A 26 -18.42 -5.21 9.27
CA MET A 26 -17.54 -4.50 8.35
C MET A 26 -18.32 -3.43 7.57
N ALA A 27 -19.53 -3.74 7.12
CA ALA A 27 -20.39 -2.79 6.42
C ALA A 27 -20.76 -1.60 7.32
N VAL A 28 -21.14 -1.85 8.57
CA VAL A 28 -21.44 -0.79 9.55
C VAL A 28 -20.21 0.09 9.81
N ALA A 29 -19.04 -0.53 10.02
CA ALA A 29 -17.80 0.20 10.25
C ALA A 29 -17.43 1.12 9.07
N VAL A 30 -17.61 0.65 7.82
CA VAL A 30 -17.38 1.46 6.63
C VAL A 30 -18.32 2.67 6.58
N VAL A 31 -19.61 2.48 6.84
CA VAL A 31 -20.59 3.59 6.84
C VAL A 31 -20.24 4.62 7.91
N VAL A 32 -19.86 4.18 9.11
CA VAL A 32 -19.45 5.07 10.21
C VAL A 32 -18.18 5.84 9.85
N LEU A 33 -17.18 5.19 9.26
CA LEU A 33 -15.94 5.85 8.82
C LEU A 33 -16.20 6.89 7.73
N ILE A 34 -17.07 6.60 6.76
CA ILE A 34 -17.47 7.56 5.72
C ILE A 34 -18.16 8.77 6.35
N PHE A 35 -19.08 8.54 7.28
CA PHE A 35 -19.77 9.61 7.99
C PHE A 35 -18.79 10.51 8.77
N LEU A 36 -17.85 9.90 9.49
CA LEU A 36 -16.80 10.62 10.23
C LEU A 36 -15.90 11.42 9.29
N LEU A 37 -15.54 10.86 8.13
CA LEU A 37 -14.76 11.54 7.10
C LEU A 37 -15.48 12.78 6.55
N ILE A 38 -16.78 12.69 6.30
CA ILE A 38 -17.57 13.84 5.82
C ILE A 38 -17.60 14.96 6.86
N ILE A 39 -17.77 14.60 8.15
CA ILE A 39 -17.75 15.58 9.25
C ILE A 39 -16.38 16.24 9.38
N THR A 40 -15.29 15.48 9.33
CA THR A 40 -13.94 16.06 9.41
C THR A 40 -13.66 16.99 8.23
N LEU A 41 -14.05 16.62 7.02
CA LEU A 41 -13.94 17.50 5.85
C LEU A 41 -14.80 18.76 5.96
N ALA A 42 -16.01 18.67 6.52
CA ALA A 42 -16.86 19.83 6.77
C ALA A 42 -16.23 20.76 7.81
N PHE A 43 -15.66 20.20 8.88
CA PHE A 43 -14.95 20.96 9.92
C PHE A 43 -13.70 21.64 9.37
N VAL A 44 -12.91 20.92 8.57
CA VAL A 44 -11.77 21.45 7.82
C VAL A 44 -12.21 22.62 6.94
N ARG A 45 -13.23 22.42 6.10
CA ARG A 45 -13.74 23.49 5.22
C ARG A 45 -14.13 24.73 6.00
N ARG A 46 -14.84 24.60 7.11
CA ARG A 46 -15.21 25.75 7.95
C ARG A 46 -13.98 26.48 8.47
N HIS A 47 -12.99 25.75 8.96
CA HIS A 47 -11.77 26.33 9.53
C HIS A 47 -10.89 27.02 8.47
N TYR A 48 -10.81 26.44 7.27
CA TYR A 48 -10.10 27.03 6.12
C TYR A 48 -10.80 28.30 5.59
N LEU A 49 -12.15 28.31 5.52
CA LEU A 49 -12.92 29.46 5.02
C LEU A 49 -12.92 30.65 5.98
N GLU A 50 -12.96 30.40 7.29
CA GLU A 50 -12.93 31.46 8.30
C GLU A 50 -11.51 32.04 8.54
N TRP A 51 -10.49 31.54 7.82
CA TRP A 51 -9.06 31.91 7.95
C TRP A 51 -8.59 32.05 9.41
N SER A 52 -9.22 31.31 10.31
CA SER A 52 -8.99 31.39 11.74
C SER A 52 -8.09 30.23 12.12
N PHE A 53 -6.85 30.22 11.62
CA PHE A 53 -5.78 29.34 12.12
C PHE A 53 -5.34 29.72 13.54
N LYS A 54 -6.27 30.21 14.39
CA LYS A 54 -6.02 30.46 15.80
C LYS A 54 -6.05 29.13 16.54
N GLY A 55 -4.89 28.49 16.58
CA GLY A 55 -4.59 27.36 17.46
C GLY A 55 -4.05 26.14 16.73
N THR A 56 -2.75 25.90 16.87
CA THR A 56 -2.06 24.66 16.47
C THR A 56 -2.79 23.39 16.92
N TRP A 57 -3.48 23.47 18.06
CA TRP A 57 -4.29 22.39 18.62
C TRP A 57 -5.43 21.91 17.72
N VAL A 58 -6.08 22.80 16.98
CA VAL A 58 -7.17 22.43 16.07
C VAL A 58 -6.61 21.64 14.87
N GLY A 59 -5.49 22.10 14.31
CA GLY A 59 -4.79 21.38 13.23
C GLY A 59 -4.28 20.01 13.66
N LEU A 60 -3.74 19.89 14.88
CA LEU A 60 -3.30 18.62 15.45
C LEU A 60 -4.47 17.64 15.62
N PHE A 61 -5.60 18.10 16.17
CA PHE A 61 -6.79 17.29 16.34
C PHE A 61 -7.35 16.80 14.99
N ILE A 62 -7.43 17.68 13.99
CA ILE A 62 -7.85 17.33 12.63
C ILE A 62 -6.89 16.29 12.02
N GLY A 63 -5.58 16.49 12.15
CA GLY A 63 -4.57 15.57 11.62
C GLY A 63 -4.66 14.18 12.24
N ILE A 64 -4.84 14.10 13.57
CA ILE A 64 -5.04 12.84 14.28
C ILE A 64 -6.34 12.17 13.83
N ALA A 65 -7.45 12.91 13.79
CA ALA A 65 -8.75 12.39 13.35
C ALA A 65 -8.67 11.86 11.92
N LEU A 66 -8.05 12.59 11.00
CA LEU A 66 -7.88 12.18 9.61
C LEU A 66 -7.03 10.92 9.50
N THR A 67 -5.93 10.84 10.25
CA THR A 67 -5.05 9.66 10.28
C THR A 67 -5.78 8.44 10.81
N LEU A 68 -6.57 8.56 11.88
CA LEU A 68 -7.37 7.47 12.42
C LEU A 68 -8.46 6.99 11.46
N ILE A 69 -9.11 7.90 10.74
CA ILE A 69 -10.12 7.53 9.74
C ILE A 69 -9.47 6.77 8.58
N LEU A 70 -8.35 7.29 8.06
CA LEU A 70 -7.59 6.63 7.01
C LEU A 70 -7.10 5.26 7.45
N GLU A 71 -6.50 5.16 8.63
CA GLU A 71 -6.06 3.88 9.20
C GLU A 71 -7.23 2.91 9.39
N GLY A 72 -8.41 3.40 9.81
CA GLY A 72 -9.63 2.60 9.93
C GLY A 72 -10.05 2.00 8.58
N PHE A 73 -10.00 2.77 7.49
CA PHE A 73 -10.28 2.25 6.15
C PHE A 73 -9.24 1.22 5.71
N LEU A 74 -7.96 1.50 5.96
CA LEU A 74 -6.90 0.54 5.67
C LEU A 74 -7.16 -0.76 6.43
N LEU A 75 -7.42 -0.68 7.74
CA LEU A 75 -7.60 -1.84 8.63
C LEU A 75 -8.75 -2.73 8.16
N LEU A 76 -9.88 -2.13 7.77
CA LEU A 76 -11.00 -2.87 7.17
C LEU A 76 -10.63 -3.50 5.82
N SER A 77 -9.75 -2.88 5.02
CA SER A 77 -9.24 -3.45 3.77
C SER A 77 -8.16 -4.53 3.95
N GLY A 78 -7.83 -4.90 5.19
CA GLY A 78 -6.76 -5.86 5.50
C GLY A 78 -5.35 -5.28 5.34
N ARG A 79 -5.23 -3.95 5.33
CA ARG A 79 -3.96 -3.22 5.29
C ARG A 79 -3.84 -2.41 6.58
N THR A 80 -2.66 -2.13 7.08
CA THR A 80 -2.46 -1.08 8.11
C THR A 80 -1.38 -0.17 7.57
N ALA A 81 -1.43 1.14 7.80
CA ALA A 81 -0.40 2.05 7.28
C ALA A 81 0.99 1.64 7.76
N LEU A 82 1.07 1.03 8.96
CA LEU A 82 2.26 0.40 9.52
C LEU A 82 2.78 -0.75 8.63
N THR A 83 1.92 -1.68 8.17
CA THR A 83 2.34 -2.81 7.31
C THR A 83 2.68 -2.42 5.86
N VAL A 84 2.12 -1.32 5.35
CA VAL A 84 2.48 -0.78 4.03
C VAL A 84 3.85 -0.08 4.09
N PHE A 85 4.11 0.69 5.16
CA PHE A 85 5.38 1.39 5.34
C PHE A 85 6.52 0.45 5.78
N LEU A 86 6.24 -0.60 6.55
CA LEU A 86 7.23 -1.58 7.05
C LEU A 86 7.56 -2.73 6.10
N GLY A 87 7.14 -2.68 4.83
CA GLY A 87 7.65 -3.60 3.81
C GLY A 87 6.64 -4.61 3.32
N TRP A 88 5.72 -4.13 2.50
CA TRP A 88 4.88 -4.97 1.67
C TRP A 88 5.71 -5.57 0.52
N LYS A 89 6.44 -6.65 0.81
CA LYS A 89 7.37 -7.25 -0.17
C LYS A 89 6.66 -8.08 -1.26
N ASN A 90 5.41 -8.51 -1.04
CA ASN A 90 4.60 -9.25 -2.02
C ASN A 90 3.08 -9.04 -1.78
N PRO A 91 2.42 -8.14 -2.53
CA PRO A 91 0.95 -8.05 -2.51
C PRO A 91 0.31 -9.36 -3.00
N PRO A 92 -0.89 -9.74 -2.51
CA PRO A 92 -1.68 -10.79 -3.14
C PRO A 92 -2.00 -10.45 -4.60
N LYS A 93 -2.04 -11.46 -5.50
CA LYS A 93 -2.20 -11.29 -6.96
C LYS A 93 -3.39 -10.38 -7.36
N ALA A 94 -4.50 -10.47 -6.63
CA ALA A 94 -5.68 -9.63 -6.90
C ALA A 94 -5.39 -8.13 -6.74
N ILE A 95 -4.53 -7.75 -5.80
CA ILE A 95 -4.16 -6.36 -5.55
C ILE A 95 -3.09 -5.89 -6.52
N GLN A 96 -2.13 -6.75 -6.89
CA GLN A 96 -1.16 -6.43 -7.95
C GLN A 96 -1.90 -6.05 -9.23
N ASN A 97 -2.86 -6.88 -9.65
CA ASN A 97 -3.65 -6.62 -10.86
C ASN A 97 -4.43 -5.30 -10.83
N VAL A 98 -5.03 -4.94 -9.69
CA VAL A 98 -5.76 -3.68 -9.54
C VAL A 98 -4.82 -2.48 -9.52
N LEU A 99 -3.67 -2.60 -8.85
CA LEU A 99 -2.68 -1.53 -8.76
C LEU A 99 -2.01 -1.28 -10.13
N ASP A 100 -1.70 -2.36 -10.85
CA ASP A 100 -1.17 -2.29 -12.23
C ASP A 100 -2.22 -1.74 -13.20
N SER A 101 -3.49 -2.09 -13.02
CA SER A 101 -4.60 -1.52 -13.81
C SER A 101 -4.79 -0.02 -13.50
N GLY A 102 -4.67 0.38 -12.24
CA GLY A 102 -4.71 1.78 -11.84
C GLY A 102 -3.54 2.57 -12.40
N ARG A 103 -2.33 2.00 -12.33
CA ARG A 103 -1.11 2.59 -12.88
C ARG A 103 -1.19 2.75 -14.39
N SER A 104 -1.65 1.74 -15.13
CA SER A 104 -1.83 1.85 -16.58
C SER A 104 -2.84 2.94 -16.94
N LYS A 105 -3.90 3.12 -16.14
CA LYS A 105 -4.85 4.23 -16.31
C LYS A 105 -4.22 5.60 -16.02
N LEU A 106 -3.42 5.71 -14.96
CA LEU A 106 -2.72 6.95 -14.61
C LEU A 106 -1.68 7.33 -15.67
N ILE A 107 -0.91 6.36 -16.18
CA ILE A 107 0.03 6.57 -17.30
C ILE A 107 -0.73 7.02 -18.55
N SER A 108 -1.87 6.39 -18.85
CA SER A 108 -2.72 6.76 -19.99
C SER A 108 -3.28 8.18 -19.90
N VAL A 109 -3.51 8.70 -18.69
CA VAL A 109 -4.08 10.05 -18.48
C VAL A 109 -3.00 11.11 -18.35
N LEU A 110 -1.88 10.78 -17.71
CA LEU A 110 -0.79 11.71 -17.43
C LEU A 110 0.22 11.80 -18.60
N GLY A 111 0.20 10.86 -19.54
CA GLY A 111 1.09 10.86 -20.71
C GLY A 111 2.58 10.69 -20.37
N VAL A 112 2.92 10.42 -19.10
CA VAL A 112 4.30 10.32 -18.65
C VAL A 112 4.75 8.86 -18.69
N SER A 113 5.68 8.57 -19.60
CA SER A 113 6.40 7.29 -19.68
C SER A 113 7.56 7.24 -18.66
N SER A 114 7.29 7.54 -17.38
CA SER A 114 8.31 7.32 -16.35
C SER A 114 8.32 5.84 -15.96
N GLN A 115 9.13 5.08 -16.68
CA GLN A 115 9.63 3.79 -16.23
C GLN A 115 10.49 4.05 -15.00
N ILE A 116 9.92 3.87 -13.80
CA ILE A 116 10.74 3.52 -12.64
C ILE A 116 11.38 2.19 -13.02
N PRO A 117 12.72 2.03 -13.00
CA PRO A 117 13.31 0.72 -13.23
C PRO A 117 12.68 -0.19 -12.18
N ALA A 118 11.99 -1.23 -12.65
CA ALA A 118 11.62 -2.32 -11.78
C ALA A 118 12.90 -2.70 -11.03
N SER A 119 12.80 -2.84 -9.70
CA SER A 119 13.83 -3.53 -8.96
C SER A 119 13.73 -5.01 -9.36
N ASP A 120 14.15 -5.29 -10.59
CA ASP A 120 14.34 -6.62 -11.16
C ASP A 120 15.65 -7.15 -10.58
N ALA A 121 15.63 -7.50 -9.29
CA ALA A 121 16.36 -8.68 -8.87
C ALA A 121 15.55 -9.91 -9.33
N SER A 122 15.40 -10.05 -10.65
CA SER A 122 14.72 -11.16 -11.33
C SER A 122 15.66 -11.81 -12.34
N GLU A 123 16.90 -12.04 -11.95
CA GLU A 123 17.66 -13.17 -12.47
C GLU A 123 18.05 -14.03 -11.27
N LYS A 124 17.60 -15.30 -11.27
CA LYS A 124 18.39 -16.33 -10.61
C LYS A 124 19.74 -16.29 -11.34
N VAL A 125 20.76 -15.76 -10.67
CA VAL A 125 22.10 -15.72 -11.24
C VAL A 125 22.53 -17.17 -11.44
N ASP A 126 22.52 -17.61 -12.70
CA ASP A 126 22.94 -18.95 -13.08
C ASP A 126 24.45 -19.07 -12.81
N GLU A 127 24.87 -20.15 -12.17
CA GLU A 127 26.26 -20.35 -11.73
C GLU A 127 27.25 -20.20 -12.90
N LYS A 128 26.81 -20.57 -14.10
CA LYS A 128 27.55 -20.44 -15.35
C LYS A 128 27.85 -18.99 -15.72
N LYS A 129 26.92 -18.06 -15.48
CA LYS A 129 27.06 -16.63 -15.78
C LYS A 129 28.09 -15.98 -14.86
N ILE A 130 28.17 -16.43 -13.60
CA ILE A 130 29.21 -15.98 -12.65
C ILE A 130 30.59 -16.46 -13.08
N ILE A 131 30.70 -17.72 -13.52
CA ILE A 131 31.97 -18.30 -13.97
C ILE A 131 32.46 -17.62 -15.25
N GLU A 132 31.55 -17.33 -16.19
CA GLU A 132 31.88 -16.63 -17.44
C GLU A 132 32.33 -15.18 -17.18
N MET A 133 31.64 -14.47 -16.29
CA MET A 133 32.08 -13.15 -15.83
C MET A 133 33.45 -13.22 -15.16
N TYR A 134 33.71 -14.22 -14.31
CA TYR A 134 35.01 -14.39 -13.66
C TYR A 134 36.15 -14.68 -14.66
N GLN A 135 35.87 -15.43 -15.72
CA GLN A 135 36.85 -15.75 -16.78
C GLN A 135 37.13 -14.56 -17.71
N SER A 136 36.19 -13.62 -17.83
CA SER A 136 36.38 -12.40 -18.64
C SER A 136 37.25 -11.34 -17.97
N LEU A 137 37.58 -11.48 -16.68
CA LEU A 137 38.41 -10.52 -15.96
C LEU A 137 39.90 -10.71 -16.23
N THR A 138 40.64 -9.60 -16.19
CA THR A 138 42.10 -9.61 -16.34
C THR A 138 42.77 -10.19 -15.08
N PRO A 139 43.96 -10.81 -15.19
CA PRO A 139 44.61 -11.52 -14.09
C PRO A 139 44.97 -10.64 -12.87
N GLN A 140 44.98 -9.31 -13.03
CA GLN A 140 45.14 -8.36 -11.92
C GLN A 140 43.84 -8.15 -11.14
N GLU A 141 42.70 -8.04 -11.82
CA GLU A 141 41.38 -7.84 -11.21
C GLU A 141 40.89 -9.12 -10.49
N THR A 142 41.22 -10.29 -11.03
CA THR A 142 40.95 -11.59 -10.40
C THR A 142 41.62 -11.72 -9.03
N LYS A 143 42.84 -11.18 -8.86
CA LYS A 143 43.56 -11.18 -7.59
C LYS A 143 42.90 -10.26 -6.56
N HIS A 144 42.45 -9.09 -6.99
CA HIS A 144 41.72 -8.16 -6.13
C HIS A 144 40.39 -8.75 -5.64
N LEU A 145 39.61 -9.38 -6.53
CA LEU A 145 38.37 -10.04 -6.14
C LEU A 145 38.59 -11.24 -5.21
N LYS A 146 39.63 -12.04 -5.46
CA LYS A 146 39.97 -13.17 -4.59
C LYS A 146 40.32 -12.70 -3.16
N LEU A 147 40.98 -11.55 -3.04
CA LEU A 147 41.29 -10.94 -1.72
C LEU A 147 40.05 -10.39 -1.00
N LEU A 148 39.02 -9.97 -1.74
CA LEU A 148 37.75 -9.50 -1.18
C LEU A 148 36.86 -10.65 -0.70
N ILE A 149 36.83 -11.75 -1.46
CA ILE A 149 35.96 -12.91 -1.18
C ILE A 149 36.58 -13.86 -0.15
N CYS A 150 37.91 -14.03 -0.16
CA CYS A 150 38.59 -15.01 0.70
C CYS A 150 39.16 -14.41 2.00
N LYS A 151 38.52 -13.39 2.59
CA LYS A 151 38.79 -13.05 3.99
C LYS A 151 38.08 -14.07 4.91
N PRO A 152 38.75 -14.60 5.95
CA PRO A 152 38.12 -15.48 6.92
C PRO A 152 36.99 -14.78 7.68
#